data_AF-X6P5L7-F1
#
_entry.id   AF-X6P5L7-F1
#
_cell.length_a   1.000
_cell.length_b   1.000
_cell.length_c   1.000
_cell.angle_alpha   90.00
_cell.angle_beta   90.00
_cell.angle_gamma   90.00
#
_symmetry.space_group_name_H-M   'P 1'
#
loop_
_entity.id
_entity.type
_entity.pdbx_description
1 polymer ?
#
loop_
_entity_poly.entity_id
_entity_poly.type
_entity_poly.pdbx_seq_one_letter_code
_entity_poly.pdbx_strand_id
1 'polypeptide(L)'
;MIPEVVMPVDTKLADIKKWILEMDDKVTSNPAVLGLPPSAESLILSNRAQEFCANLLKLQDEENDNTMEELTLLLDNTSERLHHNGERKSKDKGKGEAGTLPGWMNDLRNNAVKWMEMLDESLPQGLEQLPEKSDSVQNPLFRFMRRELDIASRVLRSVKNELSQLIQFTDGNIKATNELRKV
;
A
#
# COMPACT_ATOMS: atom_id res chain seq x y z
N MET A 1 -31.77 30.11 -5.35
CA MET A 1 -30.35 29.92 -5.73
C MET A 1 -29.99 31.03 -6.69
N ILE A 2 -29.15 31.96 -6.27
CA ILE A 2 -28.62 33.00 -7.15
C ILE A 2 -27.47 32.32 -7.93
N PRO A 3 -27.43 32.39 -9.26
CA PRO A 3 -26.30 31.84 -10.01
C PRO A 3 -25.02 32.59 -9.63
N GLU A 4 -23.98 31.86 -9.19
CA GLU A 4 -22.67 32.44 -8.83
C GLU A 4 -21.95 33.06 -10.03
N VAL A 5 -22.29 32.65 -11.24
CA VAL A 5 -21.78 33.21 -12.50
C VAL A 5 -22.96 33.52 -13.41
N VAL A 6 -22.99 34.75 -13.93
CA VAL A 6 -23.99 35.19 -14.92
C VAL A 6 -23.26 35.46 -16.23
N MET A 7 -23.77 34.86 -17.31
CA MET A 7 -23.21 35.03 -18.66
C MET A 7 -23.31 36.51 -19.11
N PRO A 8 -22.27 37.05 -19.77
CA PRO A 8 -22.32 38.40 -20.32
C PRO A 8 -23.29 38.43 -21.50
N VAL A 9 -24.01 39.53 -21.64
CA VAL A 9 -25.00 39.74 -22.72
C VAL A 9 -24.32 40.21 -24.02
N ASP A 10 -23.06 40.65 -23.94
CA ASP A 10 -22.31 41.23 -25.05
C ASP A 10 -21.92 40.19 -26.10
N THR A 11 -22.06 40.56 -27.37
CA THR A 11 -21.79 39.69 -28.52
C THR A 11 -20.38 39.87 -29.10
N LYS A 12 -19.65 40.92 -28.68
CA LYS A 12 -18.29 41.19 -29.16
C LYS A 12 -17.25 40.47 -28.33
N LEU A 13 -16.26 39.90 -29.02
CA LEU A 13 -15.16 39.15 -28.40
C LEU A 13 -14.31 39.99 -27.44
N ALA A 14 -14.16 41.30 -27.69
CA ALA A 14 -13.41 42.20 -26.79
C ALA A 14 -14.12 42.36 -25.43
N ASP A 15 -15.44 42.47 -25.46
CA ASP A 15 -16.27 42.68 -24.27
C ASP A 15 -16.34 41.38 -23.44
N ILE A 16 -16.44 40.21 -24.10
CA ILE A 16 -16.34 38.90 -23.44
C ILE A 16 -14.97 38.68 -22.80
N LYS A 17 -13.87 39.06 -23.46
CA LYS A 17 -12.52 38.96 -22.88
C LYS A 17 -12.36 39.84 -21.65
N LYS A 18 -12.90 41.06 -21.70
CA LYS A 18 -12.89 41.96 -20.55
C LYS A 18 -13.68 41.35 -19.38
N TRP A 19 -14.83 40.75 -19.66
CA TRP A 19 -15.62 40.04 -18.65
C TRP A 19 -14.86 38.87 -18.01
N ILE A 20 -14.14 38.04 -18.79
CA ILE A 20 -13.31 36.95 -18.26
C ILE A 20 -12.21 37.49 -17.33
N LEU A 21 -11.56 38.59 -17.73
CA LEU A 21 -10.46 39.19 -16.95
C LEU A 21 -10.93 39.92 -15.70
N GLU A 22 -12.17 40.39 -15.68
CA GLU A 22 -12.79 41.04 -14.52
C GLU A 22 -13.42 40.04 -13.54
N MET A 23 -13.49 38.75 -13.91
CA MET A 23 -14.06 37.70 -13.06
C MET A 23 -13.12 37.39 -11.89
N ASP A 24 -13.67 37.26 -10.68
CA ASP A 24 -12.87 36.92 -9.49
C ASP A 24 -12.30 35.50 -9.63
N ASP A 25 -10.99 35.36 -9.40
CA ASP A 25 -10.28 34.09 -9.41
C ASP A 25 -10.92 33.09 -8.45
N LYS A 26 -11.49 33.56 -7.33
CA LYS A 26 -12.18 32.70 -6.34
C LYS A 26 -13.48 32.10 -6.86
N VAL A 27 -14.17 32.82 -7.76
CA VAL A 27 -15.41 32.31 -8.38
C VAL A 27 -15.05 31.33 -9.49
N THR A 28 -13.99 31.61 -10.26
CA THR A 28 -13.51 30.71 -11.32
C THR A 28 -12.89 29.42 -10.77
N SER A 29 -12.20 29.48 -9.63
CA SER A 29 -11.62 28.29 -8.98
C SER A 29 -12.66 27.43 -8.30
N ASN A 30 -13.83 27.99 -7.96
CA ASN A 30 -14.89 27.26 -7.30
C ASN A 30 -15.46 26.15 -8.23
N PRO A 31 -15.38 24.88 -7.84
CA PRO A 31 -15.85 23.75 -8.64
C PRO A 31 -17.38 23.75 -8.80
N ALA A 32 -18.12 24.58 -8.04
CA ALA A 32 -19.54 24.83 -8.24
C ALA A 32 -19.86 25.39 -9.65
N VAL A 33 -18.93 26.12 -10.27
CA VAL A 33 -19.06 26.60 -11.66
C VAL A 33 -19.09 25.43 -12.66
N LEU A 34 -18.45 24.31 -12.31
CA LEU A 34 -18.45 23.06 -13.07
C LEU A 34 -19.60 22.12 -12.68
N GLY A 35 -20.49 22.54 -11.77
CA GLY A 35 -21.56 21.70 -11.22
C GLY A 35 -21.06 20.65 -10.23
N LEU A 36 -19.82 20.77 -9.75
CA LEU A 36 -19.24 19.88 -8.75
C LEU A 36 -19.45 20.47 -7.33
N PRO A 37 -19.50 19.63 -6.28
CA PRO A 37 -19.55 20.13 -4.92
C PRO A 37 -18.30 20.96 -4.56
N PRO A 38 -18.41 22.01 -3.73
CA PRO A 38 -17.27 22.81 -3.26
C PRO A 38 -16.16 22.00 -2.57
N SER A 39 -16.48 20.82 -2.01
CA SER A 39 -15.50 19.92 -1.40
C SER A 39 -14.49 19.32 -2.40
N ALA A 40 -14.80 19.31 -3.70
CA ALA A 40 -13.91 18.78 -4.72
C ALA A 40 -12.57 19.54 -4.79
N GLU A 41 -12.61 20.87 -4.68
CA GLU A 41 -11.41 21.72 -4.69
C GLU A 41 -10.55 21.49 -3.44
N SER A 42 -11.18 21.33 -2.28
CA SER A 42 -10.48 21.00 -1.03
C SER A 42 -9.74 19.66 -1.12
N LEU A 43 -10.36 18.64 -1.72
CA LEU A 43 -9.72 17.34 -1.93
C LEU A 43 -8.54 17.44 -2.90
N ILE A 44 -8.71 18.12 -4.03
CA ILE A 44 -7.63 18.32 -5.02
C ILE A 44 -6.46 19.09 -4.39
N LEU A 45 -6.75 20.13 -3.62
CA LEU A 45 -5.73 20.92 -2.94
C LEU A 45 -4.99 20.10 -1.87
N SER A 46 -5.70 19.24 -1.13
CA SER A 46 -5.10 18.33 -0.17
C SER A 46 -4.16 17.32 -0.84
N ASN A 47 -4.57 16.70 -1.95
CA ASN A 47 -3.71 15.80 -2.72
C ASN A 47 -2.46 16.51 -3.24
N ARG A 48 -2.62 17.71 -3.80
CA ARG A 48 -1.49 18.52 -4.29
C ARG A 48 -0.53 18.92 -3.16
N ALA A 49 -1.06 19.23 -1.98
CA ALA A 49 -0.25 19.53 -0.80
C ALA A 49 0.54 18.30 -0.33
N GLN A 50 -0.09 17.11 -0.35
CA GLN A 50 0.60 15.85 -0.04
C GLN A 50 1.73 15.56 -1.03
N GLU A 51 1.48 15.72 -2.34
CA GLU A 51 2.50 15.56 -3.38
C GLU A 51 3.65 16.56 -3.20
N PHE A 52 3.34 17.82 -2.92
CA PHE A 52 4.34 18.85 -2.68
C PHE A 52 5.21 18.53 -1.46
N CYS A 53 4.60 18.13 -0.33
CA CYS A 53 5.33 17.69 0.86
C CYS A 53 6.17 16.44 0.59
N ALA A 54 5.67 15.47 -0.17
CA ALA A 54 6.42 14.28 -0.55
C ALA A 54 7.63 14.61 -1.43
N ASN A 55 7.49 15.57 -2.35
CA ASN A 55 8.60 16.03 -3.19
C ASN A 55 9.65 16.80 -2.37
N LEU A 56 9.23 17.62 -1.40
CA LEU A 56 10.15 18.29 -0.49
C LEU A 56 10.93 17.30 0.38
N LEU A 57 10.25 16.26 0.89
CA LEU A 57 10.91 15.21 1.68
C LEU A 57 11.95 14.45 0.84
N LYS A 58 11.62 14.09 -0.40
CA LYS A 58 12.58 13.43 -1.30
C LYS A 58 13.81 14.30 -1.58
N LEU A 59 13.61 15.60 -1.83
CA LEU A 59 14.71 16.53 -2.06
C LEU A 59 15.60 16.67 -0.80
N GLN A 60 14.99 16.62 0.39
CA GLN A 60 15.74 16.58 1.65
C GLN A 60 16.53 15.26 1.83
N ASP A 61 15.94 14.11 1.46
CA ASP A 61 16.57 12.80 1.63
C ASP A 61 17.72 12.56 0.65
N GLU A 62 17.66 13.09 -0.59
CA GLU A 62 18.76 13.02 -1.57
C GLU A 62 20.07 13.67 -1.03
N GLU A 63 19.98 14.61 -0.09
CA GLU A 63 21.16 15.19 0.58
C GLU A 63 21.78 14.25 1.63
N ASN A 64 21.08 13.17 2.04
CA ASN A 64 21.41 12.33 3.20
C ASN A 64 21.66 10.84 2.83
N ASP A 65 21.73 10.51 1.54
CA ASP A 65 21.66 9.16 0.96
C ASP A 65 22.94 8.28 1.05
N ASN A 66 23.72 8.38 2.13
CA ASN A 66 24.84 7.46 2.40
C ASN A 66 24.39 6.08 2.95
N THR A 67 23.09 5.79 3.01
CA THR A 67 22.52 4.60 3.67
C THR A 67 22.46 3.35 2.77
N MET A 68 22.34 3.52 1.45
CA MET A 68 22.34 2.41 0.48
C MET A 68 23.73 1.75 0.37
N GLU A 69 24.78 2.53 0.54
CA GLU A 69 26.17 2.05 0.57
C GLU A 69 26.42 1.15 1.79
N GLU A 70 25.80 1.46 2.95
CA GLU A 70 25.87 0.66 4.17
C GLU A 70 25.16 -0.71 4.03
N LEU A 71 24.01 -0.76 3.35
CA LEU A 71 23.28 -2.00 3.05
C LEU A 71 24.09 -2.97 2.19
N THR A 72 24.84 -2.43 1.23
CA THR A 72 25.66 -3.22 0.31
C THR A 72 26.82 -3.88 1.06
N LEU A 73 27.45 -3.14 1.99
CA LEU A 73 28.54 -3.64 2.83
C LEU A 73 28.08 -4.73 3.82
N LEU A 74 26.86 -4.63 4.36
CA LEU A 74 26.31 -5.67 5.25
C LEU A 74 25.98 -6.96 4.50
N LEU A 75 25.50 -6.86 3.26
CA LEU A 75 25.17 -8.04 2.45
C LEU A 75 26.43 -8.81 2.06
N ASP A 76 27.51 -8.12 1.69
CA ASP A 76 28.80 -8.75 1.36
C ASP A 76 29.42 -9.46 2.57
N ASN A 77 29.32 -8.87 3.78
CA ASN A 77 29.84 -9.47 5.01
C ASN A 77 29.08 -10.73 5.48
N THR A 78 27.83 -10.94 5.04
CA THR A 78 27.09 -12.18 5.31
C THR A 78 27.52 -13.35 4.42
N SER A 79 28.12 -13.06 3.26
CA SER A 79 28.59 -14.07 2.32
C SER A 79 29.86 -14.79 2.81
N GLU A 80 30.74 -14.10 3.55
CA GLU A 80 32.00 -14.67 4.06
C GLU A 80 31.84 -15.49 5.36
N ARG A 81 30.77 -15.25 6.13
CA ARG A 81 30.53 -15.96 7.41
C ARG A 81 30.14 -17.44 7.25
N LEU A 82 29.89 -17.93 6.04
CA LEU A 82 29.54 -19.33 5.77
C LEU A 82 30.74 -20.26 5.52
N HIS A 83 31.98 -19.72 5.44
CA HIS A 83 33.17 -20.51 5.09
C HIS A 83 34.36 -20.29 6.03
N HIS A 84 34.24 -20.51 7.34
CA HIS A 84 35.37 -20.93 8.18
C HIS A 84 34.91 -21.75 9.39
N ASN A 85 35.06 -23.07 9.26
CA ASN A 85 34.92 -24.04 10.34
C ASN A 85 36.28 -24.13 11.07
N GLY A 86 36.35 -23.76 12.35
CA GLY A 86 37.60 -23.79 13.11
C GLY A 86 37.49 -23.24 14.53
N GLU A 87 36.91 -24.06 15.42
CA GLU A 87 37.19 -24.15 16.86
C GLU A 87 37.48 -22.86 17.66
N ARG A 88 36.52 -22.36 18.45
CA ARG A 88 36.78 -21.86 19.82
C ARG A 88 35.58 -22.11 20.75
N LYS A 89 35.76 -23.03 21.71
CA LYS A 89 34.92 -23.11 22.92
C LYS A 89 35.24 -21.91 23.82
N SER A 90 34.20 -21.20 24.30
CA SER A 90 34.07 -20.76 25.71
C SER A 90 32.73 -20.05 25.94
N LYS A 91 31.79 -20.82 26.51
CA LYS A 91 30.89 -20.48 27.63
C LYS A 91 30.63 -18.98 27.89
N ASP A 92 29.54 -18.47 27.31
CA ASP A 92 28.63 -17.56 28.02
C ASP A 92 27.19 -17.79 27.53
N LYS A 93 26.20 -17.60 28.42
CA LYS A 93 24.79 -17.89 28.17
C LYS A 93 24.22 -16.91 27.15
N GLY A 94 24.22 -17.30 25.87
CA GLY A 94 23.68 -16.51 24.77
C GLY A 94 22.17 -16.32 24.87
N LYS A 95 21.74 -15.11 25.27
CA LYS A 95 20.68 -14.42 24.52
C LYS A 95 21.22 -14.32 23.11
N GLY A 96 20.61 -15.03 22.16
CA GLY A 96 21.00 -14.94 20.75
C GLY A 96 20.99 -13.47 20.34
N GLU A 97 22.17 -12.91 20.13
CA GLU A 97 22.33 -11.70 19.35
C GLU A 97 21.76 -12.02 17.97
N ALA A 98 20.50 -11.64 17.77
CA ALA A 98 19.95 -11.49 16.45
C ALA A 98 20.92 -10.55 15.73
N GLY A 99 21.72 -11.11 14.81
CA GLY A 99 22.49 -10.31 13.88
C GLY A 99 21.56 -9.26 13.31
N THR A 100 21.98 -8.00 13.38
CA THR A 100 21.19 -6.78 13.23
C THR A 100 20.38 -6.80 11.93
N LEU A 101 19.17 -7.39 11.99
CA LEU A 101 18.23 -7.36 10.87
C LEU A 101 17.85 -5.89 10.66
N PRO A 102 17.86 -5.39 9.42
CA PRO A 102 17.46 -4.02 9.12
C PRO A 102 16.10 -3.69 9.75
N GLY A 103 15.91 -2.45 10.22
CA GLY A 103 14.66 -2.03 10.87
C GLY A 103 13.41 -2.35 10.04
N TRP A 104 13.50 -2.16 8.72
CA TRP A 104 12.42 -2.48 7.79
C TRP A 104 12.04 -3.98 7.76
N MET A 105 12.99 -4.89 8.00
CA MET A 105 12.69 -6.34 8.05
C MET A 105 11.89 -6.68 9.31
N ASN A 106 12.19 -6.03 10.43
CA ASN A 106 11.41 -6.19 11.66
C ASN A 106 10.00 -5.60 11.50
N ASP A 107 9.88 -4.43 10.87
CA ASP A 107 8.58 -3.82 10.59
C ASP A 107 7.74 -4.67 9.62
N LEU A 108 8.36 -5.20 8.57
CA LEU A 108 7.72 -6.11 7.62
C LEU A 108 7.18 -7.37 8.31
N ARG A 109 8.00 -7.97 9.18
CA ARG A 109 7.59 -9.13 9.99
C ARG A 109 6.42 -8.80 10.91
N ASN A 110 6.52 -7.72 11.66
CA ASN A 110 5.47 -7.30 12.60
C ASN A 110 4.14 -7.03 11.87
N ASN A 111 4.22 -6.38 10.71
CA ASN A 111 3.05 -6.17 9.86
C ASN A 111 2.49 -7.52 9.37
N ALA A 112 3.31 -8.42 8.83
CA ALA A 112 2.86 -9.72 8.34
C ALA A 112 2.17 -10.56 9.43
N VAL A 113 2.73 -10.58 10.65
CA VAL A 113 2.14 -11.26 11.81
C VAL A 113 0.80 -10.62 12.17
N LYS A 114 0.73 -9.28 12.25
CA LYS A 114 -0.49 -8.56 12.56
C LYS A 114 -1.61 -8.84 11.55
N TRP A 115 -1.28 -8.87 10.25
CA TRP A 115 -2.24 -9.23 9.20
C TRP A 115 -2.70 -10.67 9.32
N MET A 116 -1.80 -11.60 9.65
CA MET A 116 -2.17 -13.00 9.88
C MET A 116 -3.13 -13.15 11.08
N GLU A 117 -2.84 -12.48 12.19
CA GLU A 117 -3.70 -12.47 13.38
C GLU A 117 -5.09 -11.90 13.09
N MET A 118 -5.19 -10.76 12.38
CA MET A 118 -6.47 -10.20 11.98
C MET A 118 -7.28 -11.14 11.06
N LEU A 119 -6.59 -11.82 10.14
CA LEU A 119 -7.24 -12.77 9.22
C LEU A 119 -7.70 -14.04 9.95
N ASP A 120 -6.97 -14.49 10.97
CA ASP A 120 -7.35 -15.66 11.77
C ASP A 120 -8.45 -15.33 12.79
N GLU A 121 -8.50 -14.10 13.32
CA GLU A 121 -9.58 -13.62 14.19
C GLU A 121 -10.90 -13.45 13.41
N SER A 122 -10.85 -12.79 12.26
CA SER A 122 -12.05 -12.51 11.45
C SER A 122 -12.59 -13.74 10.72
N LEU A 123 -11.71 -14.68 10.32
CA LEU A 123 -12.06 -15.88 9.55
C LEU A 123 -11.35 -17.12 10.11
N PRO A 124 -11.75 -17.62 11.30
CA PRO A 124 -11.05 -18.70 12.00
C PRO A 124 -11.04 -20.04 11.26
N GLN A 125 -12.11 -20.32 10.52
CA GLN A 125 -12.27 -21.56 9.73
C GLN A 125 -12.10 -21.31 8.21
N GLY A 126 -11.72 -20.09 7.83
CA GLY A 126 -11.77 -19.63 6.45
C GLY A 126 -13.21 -19.32 5.98
N LEU A 127 -13.39 -19.27 4.66
CA LEU A 127 -14.70 -19.08 4.05
C LEU A 127 -15.42 -20.43 3.96
N GLU A 128 -16.49 -20.60 4.74
CA GLU A 128 -17.37 -21.78 4.64
C GLU A 128 -17.99 -21.88 3.25
N GLN A 129 -18.23 -23.10 2.77
CA GLN A 129 -18.93 -23.30 1.50
C GLN A 129 -20.41 -22.99 1.66
N LEU A 130 -21.01 -22.39 0.64
CA LEU A 130 -22.44 -22.08 0.63
C LEU A 130 -23.25 -23.40 0.67
N PRO A 131 -24.19 -23.57 1.60
CA PRO A 131 -24.91 -24.83 1.77
C PRO A 131 -25.72 -25.16 0.52
N GLU A 132 -25.40 -26.30 -0.10
CA GLU A 132 -26.04 -26.75 -1.34
C GLU A 132 -27.37 -27.45 -1.02
N LYS A 133 -28.48 -26.93 -1.57
CA LYS A 133 -29.75 -27.66 -1.69
C LYS A 133 -29.93 -28.08 -3.16
N SER A 134 -30.64 -29.17 -3.42
CA SER A 134 -30.86 -29.71 -4.78
C SER A 134 -31.49 -28.69 -5.75
N ASP A 135 -32.36 -27.81 -5.24
CA ASP A 135 -32.98 -26.71 -6.01
C ASP A 135 -32.05 -25.49 -6.18
N SER A 136 -31.07 -25.34 -5.29
CA SER A 136 -30.17 -24.18 -5.23
C SER A 136 -29.21 -24.12 -6.44
N VAL A 137 -28.80 -25.28 -6.94
CA VAL A 137 -27.87 -25.37 -8.08
C VAL A 137 -28.51 -24.88 -9.38
N GLN A 138 -29.84 -24.78 -9.48
CA GLN A 138 -30.51 -24.19 -10.64
C GLN A 138 -30.65 -22.66 -10.55
N ASN A 139 -30.44 -22.07 -9.36
CA ASN A 139 -30.54 -20.64 -9.16
C ASN A 139 -29.27 -19.91 -9.68
N PRO A 140 -29.39 -18.95 -10.62
CA PRO A 140 -28.23 -18.25 -11.18
C PRO A 140 -27.48 -17.39 -10.14
N LEU A 141 -28.17 -16.80 -9.15
CA LEU A 141 -27.54 -16.05 -8.08
C LEU A 141 -26.73 -16.97 -7.15
N PHE A 142 -27.25 -18.16 -6.88
CA PHE A 142 -26.51 -19.16 -6.11
C PHE A 142 -25.21 -19.58 -6.81
N ARG A 143 -25.28 -19.83 -8.13
CA ARG A 143 -24.10 -20.16 -8.94
C ARG A 143 -23.06 -19.04 -8.92
N PHE A 144 -23.50 -17.79 -9.05
CA PHE A 144 -22.63 -16.63 -8.94
C PHE A 144 -21.97 -16.56 -7.56
N MET A 145 -22.74 -16.58 -6.48
CA MET A 145 -22.20 -16.50 -5.11
C MET A 145 -21.25 -17.65 -4.79
N ARG A 146 -21.58 -18.88 -5.19
CA ARG A 146 -20.69 -20.04 -5.04
C ARG A 146 -19.36 -19.84 -5.77
N ARG A 147 -19.40 -19.30 -7.00
CA ARG A 147 -18.19 -19.01 -7.78
C ARG A 147 -17.34 -17.93 -7.10
N GLU A 148 -17.95 -16.83 -6.67
CA GLU A 148 -17.23 -15.77 -5.95
C GLU A 148 -16.62 -16.27 -4.66
N LEU A 149 -17.33 -17.11 -3.91
CA LEU A 149 -16.85 -17.71 -2.66
C LEU A 149 -15.67 -18.66 -2.90
N ASP A 150 -15.69 -19.45 -3.97
CA ASP A 150 -14.57 -20.30 -4.38
C ASP A 150 -13.34 -19.46 -4.75
N ILE A 151 -13.51 -18.39 -5.54
CA ILE A 151 -12.43 -17.46 -5.91
C ILE A 151 -11.85 -16.81 -4.64
N ALA A 152 -12.71 -16.25 -3.78
CA ALA A 152 -12.30 -15.61 -2.53
C ALA A 152 -11.55 -16.59 -1.62
N SER A 153 -12.00 -17.85 -1.52
CA SER A 153 -11.33 -18.88 -0.72
C SER A 153 -9.93 -19.22 -1.25
N ARG A 154 -9.73 -19.23 -2.57
CA ARG A 154 -8.43 -19.46 -3.20
C ARG A 154 -7.47 -18.30 -2.95
N VAL A 155 -7.95 -17.07 -3.13
CA VAL A 155 -7.16 -15.86 -2.84
C VAL A 155 -6.76 -15.82 -1.38
N LEU A 156 -7.70 -16.07 -0.45
CA LEU A 156 -7.43 -16.09 0.99
C LEU A 156 -6.34 -17.11 1.35
N ARG A 157 -6.41 -18.32 0.77
CA ARG A 157 -5.36 -19.35 0.99
C ARG A 157 -4.00 -18.90 0.43
N SER A 158 -3.96 -18.29 -0.75
CA SER A 158 -2.72 -17.76 -1.34
C SER A 158 -2.10 -16.71 -0.42
N VAL A 159 -2.88 -15.72 0.00
CA VAL A 159 -2.43 -14.64 0.88
C VAL A 159 -1.93 -15.18 2.22
N LYS A 160 -2.66 -16.10 2.87
CA LYS A 160 -2.19 -16.73 4.12
C LYS A 160 -0.87 -17.47 3.94
N ASN A 161 -0.72 -18.20 2.84
CA ASN A 161 0.53 -18.92 2.54
C ASN A 161 1.69 -17.95 2.25
N GLU A 162 1.44 -16.85 1.54
CA GLU A 162 2.44 -15.83 1.22
C GLU A 162 2.87 -15.06 2.47
N LEU A 163 1.93 -14.66 3.34
CA LEU A 163 2.24 -14.04 4.64
C LEU A 163 3.05 -14.99 5.53
N SER A 164 2.70 -16.28 5.56
CA SER A 164 3.48 -17.27 6.31
C SER A 164 4.91 -17.43 5.76
N GLN A 165 5.08 -17.48 4.44
CA GLN A 165 6.40 -17.51 3.81
C GLN A 165 7.19 -16.23 4.11
N LEU A 166 6.56 -15.07 4.08
CA LEU A 166 7.20 -13.79 4.39
C LEU A 166 7.72 -13.76 5.83
N ILE A 167 6.94 -14.26 6.79
CA ILE A 167 7.37 -14.39 8.20
C ILE A 167 8.58 -15.32 8.29
N GLN A 168 8.52 -16.51 7.67
CA GLN A 168 9.63 -17.46 7.66
C GLN A 168 10.90 -16.90 7.00
N PHE A 169 10.73 -16.05 5.99
CA PHE A 169 11.84 -15.36 5.33
C PHE A 169 12.48 -14.33 6.26
N THR A 170 11.67 -13.50 6.92
CA THR A 170 12.17 -12.52 7.90
C THR A 170 12.82 -13.17 9.13
N ASP A 171 12.38 -14.38 9.51
CA ASP A 171 12.99 -15.19 10.57
C ASP A 171 14.29 -15.91 10.11
N GLY A 172 14.66 -15.80 8.83
CA GLY A 172 15.86 -16.42 8.26
C GLY A 172 15.75 -17.94 8.05
N ASN A 173 14.56 -18.52 8.15
CA ASN A 173 14.32 -19.96 8.03
C ASN A 173 14.23 -20.42 6.56
N ILE A 174 13.86 -19.52 5.64
CA ILE A 174 13.80 -19.80 4.20
C ILE A 174 14.63 -18.80 3.40
N LYS A 175 15.17 -19.24 2.26
CA LYS A 175 15.83 -18.35 1.28
C LYS A 175 14.77 -17.61 0.46
N ALA A 176 15.10 -16.40 0.01
CA ALA A 176 14.24 -15.61 -0.88
C ALA A 176 13.94 -16.36 -2.20
N THR A 177 12.68 -16.77 -2.38
CA THR A 177 12.17 -17.33 -3.63
C THR A 177 11.95 -16.22 -4.67
N ASN A 178 11.81 -16.58 -5.95
CA ASN A 178 11.57 -15.59 -7.01
C ASN A 178 10.26 -14.81 -6.78
N GLU A 179 9.24 -15.43 -6.18
CA GLU A 179 7.99 -14.75 -5.87
C GLU A 179 8.15 -13.76 -4.72
N LEU A 180 8.93 -14.09 -3.68
CA LEU A 180 9.22 -13.16 -2.58
C LEU A 180 10.06 -11.95 -3.02
N ARG A 181 10.80 -12.05 -4.14
CA ARG A 181 11.62 -10.95 -4.68
C ARG A 181 10.87 -10.00 -5.60
N LYS A 182 9.64 -10.34 -6.02
CA LYS A 182 8.82 -9.46 -6.88
C LYS A 182 8.08 -8.40 -6.08
N VAL A 183 8.04 -8.54 -4.76
CA VAL A 183 7.50 -7.56 -3.82
C VAL A 183 8.49 -6.43 -3.66
#